data_AF-A0A961MTN6-F1
#
_entry.id   AF-A0A961MTN6-F1
#
_cell.length_a   1.000
_cell.length_b   1.000
_cell.length_c   1.000
_cell.angle_alpha   90.00
_cell.angle_beta   90.00
_cell.angle_gamma   90.00
#
_symmetry.space_group_name_H-M   'P 1'
#
loop_
_entity.id
_entity.type
_entity.pdbx_description
1 polymer ?
#
loop_
_entity_poly.entity_id
_entity_poly.type
_entity_poly.pdbx_seq_one_letter_code
_entity_poly.pdbx_strand_id
1 'polypeptide(L)'
;SIKVTATCVRVPVFVGHSEAINIEFEDFLAEDEARDILREAPGVMVIDKREAGGYMTPVECVGDYATYVSRIRQDSTIDNGINLWCVSDNLRKGAALNAVQIAEVLGQRCLKKG
;
A
#
# COMPACT_ATOMS: atom_id res chain seq x y z
N SER A 1 -6.71 10.19 -17.58
CA SER A 1 -5.54 9.55 -16.95
C SER A 1 -5.35 10.15 -15.56
N ILE A 2 -4.74 9.41 -14.63
CA ILE A 2 -4.42 9.91 -13.28
C ILE A 2 -3.05 10.61 -13.36
N LYS A 3 -2.94 11.81 -12.79
CA LYS A 3 -1.66 12.56 -12.74
C LYS A 3 -0.76 11.97 -11.67
N VAL A 4 0.51 11.74 -11.98
CA VAL A 4 1.48 11.15 -11.04
C VAL A 4 2.81 11.87 -11.14
N THR A 5 3.39 12.18 -9.99
CA THR A 5 4.79 12.61 -9.83
C THR A 5 5.43 11.76 -8.74
N ALA A 6 6.70 11.41 -8.90
CA ALA A 6 7.41 10.55 -7.96
C ALA A 6 8.85 11.01 -7.77
N THR A 7 9.31 10.95 -6.52
CA THR A 7 10.72 11.07 -6.16
C THR A 7 11.17 9.77 -5.53
N CYS A 8 12.11 9.07 -6.16
CA CYS A 8 12.59 7.77 -5.70
C CYS A 8 13.98 7.92 -5.08
N VAL A 9 14.09 7.58 -3.79
CA VAL A 9 15.33 7.74 -3.02
C VAL A 9 15.77 6.39 -2.47
N ARG A 10 17.08 6.09 -2.54
CA ARG A 10 17.66 4.94 -1.85
C ARG A 10 18.08 5.36 -0.43
N VAL A 11 17.64 4.59 0.55
CA VAL A 11 18.00 4.75 1.97
C VAL A 11 18.68 3.46 2.47
N PRO A 12 19.46 3.48 3.58
CA PRO A 12 20.19 2.32 4.08
C PRO A 12 19.27 1.31 4.80
N VAL A 13 18.33 0.74 4.05
CA VAL A 13 17.41 -0.34 4.46
C VAL A 13 17.67 -1.54 3.56
N PHE A 14 17.85 -2.73 4.14
CA PHE A 14 18.20 -3.94 3.40
C PHE A 14 17.05 -4.45 2.52
N VAL A 15 15.87 -4.64 3.11
CA VAL A 15 14.65 -5.13 2.46
C VAL A 15 13.47 -4.35 3.02
N GLY A 16 12.47 -4.11 2.18
CA GLY A 16 11.30 -3.29 2.49
C GLY A 16 11.39 -1.95 1.77
N HIS A 17 10.43 -1.69 0.90
CA HIS A 17 10.22 -0.34 0.36
C HIS A 17 9.23 0.42 1.25
N SER A 18 9.34 1.73 1.25
CA SER A 18 8.39 2.59 1.93
C SER A 18 8.10 3.85 1.12
N GLU A 19 6.84 4.24 1.12
CA GLU A 19 6.32 5.29 0.26
C GLU A 19 5.45 6.22 1.11
N ALA A 20 5.85 7.49 1.15
CA ALA A 20 4.97 8.57 1.59
C ALA A 20 4.15 9.02 0.39
N ILE A 21 2.84 8.82 0.46
CA ILE A 21 1.93 9.03 -0.67
C ILE A 21 0.93 10.12 -0.30
N ASN A 22 0.77 11.10 -1.19
CA ASN A 22 -0.30 12.08 -1.14
C ASN A 22 -1.24 11.86 -2.33
N ILE A 23 -2.54 11.82 -2.07
CA ILE A 23 -3.59 11.52 -3.05
C ILE A 23 -4.63 12.61 -2.96
N GLU A 24 -5.01 13.19 -4.11
CA GLU A 24 -6.13 14.13 -4.23
C GLU A 24 -7.27 13.44 -4.98
N PHE A 25 -8.47 13.45 -4.40
CA PHE A 25 -9.67 12.83 -4.95
C PHE A 25 -10.58 13.85 -5.65
N GLU A 26 -11.47 13.38 -6.52
CA GLU A 26 -12.47 14.22 -7.19
C GLU A 26 -13.50 14.76 -6.18
N ASP A 27 -13.94 13.91 -5.26
CA ASP A 27 -14.84 14.22 -4.16
C ASP A 27 -14.15 14.02 -2.81
N PHE A 28 -14.70 14.66 -1.77
CA PHE A 28 -14.19 14.50 -0.41
C PHE A 28 -14.30 13.04 0.06
N LEU A 29 -13.20 12.51 0.60
CA LEU A 29 -13.13 11.20 1.23
C LEU A 29 -12.62 11.39 2.67
N ALA A 30 -13.41 10.94 3.65
CA ALA A 30 -13.01 11.02 5.05
C ALA A 30 -11.88 10.02 5.36
N GLU A 31 -10.95 10.38 6.24
CA GLU A 31 -9.83 9.49 6.60
C GLU A 31 -10.29 8.14 7.20
N ASP A 32 -11.42 8.13 7.91
CA ASP A 32 -12.01 6.91 8.47
C ASP A 32 -12.62 6.01 7.39
N GLU A 33 -13.31 6.60 6.41
CA GLU A 33 -13.84 5.87 5.26
C GLU A 33 -12.71 5.29 4.40
N ALA A 34 -11.65 6.07 4.15
CA ALA A 34 -10.46 5.58 3.47
C ALA A 34 -9.83 4.38 4.20
N ARG A 35 -9.81 4.43 5.54
CA ARG A 35 -9.30 3.34 6.38
C ARG A 35 -10.12 2.07 6.23
N ASP A 36 -11.45 2.18 6.19
CA ASP A 36 -12.34 1.03 6.05
C ASP A 36 -12.26 0.40 4.66
N ILE A 37 -12.24 1.21 3.60
CA ILE A 37 -12.01 0.74 2.22
C ILE A 37 -10.69 -0.04 2.13
N LEU A 38 -9.61 0.50 2.72
CA LEU A 38 -8.29 -0.14 2.69
C LEU A 38 -8.24 -1.43 3.53
N ARG A 39 -9.06 -1.57 4.58
CA ARG A 39 -9.16 -2.83 5.35
C ARG A 39 -9.84 -3.94 4.56
N GLU A 40 -10.76 -3.59 3.65
CA GLU A 40 -11.46 -4.56 2.80
C GLU A 40 -10.67 -4.92 1.54
N ALA A 41 -9.66 -4.12 1.18
CA ALA A 41 -8.84 -4.34 0.00
C ALA A 41 -7.99 -5.62 0.12
N PRO A 42 -8.11 -6.60 -0.80
CA PRO A 42 -7.36 -7.85 -0.73
C PRO A 42 -5.84 -7.64 -0.75
N GLY A 43 -5.15 -8.24 0.23
CA GLY A 43 -3.69 -8.15 0.36
C GLY A 43 -3.18 -6.86 0.99
N VAL A 44 -4.07 -5.95 1.39
CA VAL A 44 -3.74 -4.76 2.18
C VAL A 44 -3.98 -5.03 3.66
N MET A 45 -3.06 -4.58 4.51
CA MET A 45 -3.20 -4.60 5.96
C MET A 45 -3.06 -3.20 6.53
N VAL A 46 -4.08 -2.72 7.22
CA VAL A 46 -4.06 -1.38 7.82
C VAL A 46 -3.54 -1.45 9.25
N ILE A 47 -2.39 -0.81 9.49
CA ILE A 47 -1.83 -0.58 10.83
C ILE A 47 -1.72 0.93 11.03
N ASP A 48 -2.75 1.53 11.62
CA ASP A 48 -2.82 2.99 11.80
C ASP A 48 -3.39 3.35 13.16
N LYS A 49 -2.55 3.18 14.20
CA LYS A 49 -2.86 3.59 15.56
C LYS A 49 -2.18 4.92 15.85
N ARG A 50 -2.89 5.83 16.55
CA ARG A 50 -2.35 7.15 16.95
C ARG A 50 -1.56 7.05 18.26
N GLU A 51 -0.60 6.13 18.31
CA GLU A 51 0.28 5.88 19.46
C GLU A 51 1.73 5.63 18.99
N ALA A 52 2.70 5.64 19.91
CA ALA A 52 4.09 5.37 19.57
C ALA A 52 4.23 3.95 18.99
N GLY A 53 4.85 3.85 17.81
CA GLY A 53 4.96 2.57 17.08
C GLY A 53 3.66 2.11 16.41
N GLY A 54 2.61 2.94 16.35
CA GLY A 54 1.33 2.62 15.74
C GLY A 54 1.29 2.57 14.20
N TYR A 55 2.42 2.32 13.54
CA TYR A 55 2.57 2.29 12.08
C TYR A 55 3.61 1.25 11.66
N MET A 56 3.52 0.79 10.41
CA MET A 56 4.45 -0.21 9.88
C MET A 56 5.78 0.41 9.43
N THR A 57 6.89 -0.24 9.76
CA THR A 57 8.23 0.11 9.26
C THR A 57 8.73 -0.91 8.24
N PRO A 58 9.66 -0.53 7.33
CA PRO A 58 10.19 -1.47 6.34
C PRO A 58 10.92 -2.67 6.96
N VAL A 59 11.48 -2.55 8.16
CA VAL A 59 12.11 -3.68 8.87
C VAL A 59 11.07 -4.71 9.31
N GLU A 60 9.91 -4.28 9.74
CA GLU A 60 8.84 -5.15 10.25
C GLU A 60 8.09 -5.89 9.13
N CYS A 61 8.06 -5.34 7.90
CA CYS A 61 7.36 -5.99 6.78
C CYS A 61 8.16 -7.12 6.12
N VAL A 62 9.46 -7.26 6.43
CA VAL A 62 10.35 -8.22 5.77
C VAL A 62 9.85 -9.64 5.99
N GLY A 63 9.71 -10.39 4.91
CA GLY A 63 9.23 -11.75 4.98
C GLY A 63 7.72 -11.88 5.09
N ASP A 64 6.97 -10.80 4.92
CA ASP A 64 5.52 -10.83 4.77
C ASP A 64 5.10 -10.79 3.29
N TYR A 65 3.84 -11.10 3.04
CA TYR A 65 3.15 -11.04 1.76
C TYR A 65 2.15 -9.89 1.68
N ALA A 66 1.76 -9.30 2.81
CA ALA A 66 0.87 -8.15 2.86
C ALA A 66 1.56 -6.85 2.43
N THR A 67 0.76 -5.94 1.86
CA THR A 67 1.11 -4.53 1.74
C THR A 67 0.50 -3.77 2.90
N TYR A 68 1.32 -3.07 3.67
CA TYR A 68 0.91 -2.38 4.86
C TYR A 68 0.62 -0.91 4.58
N VAL A 69 -0.51 -0.41 5.07
CA VAL A 69 -0.87 1.00 5.01
C VAL A 69 -1.04 1.56 6.41
N SER A 70 -0.42 2.70 6.66
CA SER A 70 -0.38 3.39 7.95
C SER A 70 -0.50 4.90 7.76
N ARG A 71 -0.63 5.64 8.87
CA ARG A 71 -0.54 7.11 8.91
C ARG A 71 -1.53 7.80 7.97
N ILE A 72 -2.67 7.16 7.71
CA ILE A 72 -3.76 7.68 6.91
C ILE A 72 -4.27 8.93 7.61
N ARG A 73 -4.35 10.05 6.92
CA ARG A 73 -4.87 11.31 7.48
C ARG A 73 -5.34 12.24 6.39
N GLN A 74 -6.26 13.14 6.73
CA GLN A 74 -6.61 14.26 5.86
C GLN A 74 -5.40 15.16 5.58
N ASP A 75 -5.23 15.58 4.33
CA ASP A 75 -4.40 16.73 3.99
C ASP A 75 -5.22 18.01 4.23
N SER A 76 -4.72 18.92 5.05
CA SER A 76 -5.41 20.18 5.33
C SER A 76 -5.04 21.30 4.35
N THR A 77 -4.17 21.01 3.38
CA THR A 77 -3.66 22.01 2.43
C THR A 77 -4.37 22.00 1.07
N ILE A 78 -5.19 20.98 0.80
CA ILE A 78 -5.97 20.80 -0.44
C ILE A 78 -7.35 20.22 -0.11
N ASP A 79 -8.35 20.50 -0.95
CA ASP A 79 -9.77 20.25 -0.61
C ASP A 79 -10.10 18.76 -0.37
N ASN A 80 -9.55 17.86 -1.20
CA ASN A 80 -9.87 16.43 -1.18
C ASN A 80 -8.62 15.56 -1.00
N GLY A 81 -7.67 15.98 -0.14
CA GLY A 81 -6.39 15.31 0.02
C GLY A 81 -6.35 14.26 1.14
N ILE A 82 -5.69 13.12 0.87
CA ILE A 82 -5.32 12.11 1.87
C ILE A 82 -3.82 11.83 1.76
N ASN A 83 -3.16 11.85 2.91
CA ASN A 83 -1.80 11.35 3.04
C ASN A 83 -1.80 9.96 3.66
N LEU A 84 -0.93 9.07 3.18
CA LEU A 84 -0.70 7.75 3.76
C LEU A 84 0.76 7.29 3.65
N TRP A 85 1.09 6.27 4.44
CA TRP A 85 2.37 5.60 4.46
C TRP A 85 2.18 4.15 4.02
N CYS A 86 2.84 3.75 2.94
CA CYS A 86 2.76 2.41 2.38
C CYS A 86 4.10 1.69 2.55
N VAL A 87 4.07 0.44 3.03
CA VAL A 87 5.27 -0.37 3.27
C VAL A 87 5.03 -1.81 2.82
N SER A 88 6.01 -2.40 2.15
CA SER A 88 5.92 -3.81 1.74
C SER A 88 7.29 -4.40 1.46
N ASP A 89 7.42 -5.72 1.65
CA ASP A 89 8.59 -6.47 1.19
C ASP A 89 8.68 -6.41 -0.34
N ASN A 90 9.71 -5.73 -0.84
CA ASN A 90 9.92 -5.47 -2.26
C ASN A 90 10.44 -6.70 -3.04
N LEU A 91 10.98 -7.71 -2.37
CA LEU A 91 11.40 -8.96 -3.00
C LEU A 91 10.22 -9.94 -3.12
N ARG A 92 9.28 -9.89 -2.18
CA ARG A 92 8.07 -10.72 -2.17
C ARG A 92 6.92 -10.05 -2.89
N LYS A 93 6.07 -9.29 -2.20
CA LYS A 93 4.89 -8.69 -2.81
C LYS A 93 5.26 -7.73 -3.95
N GLY A 94 6.37 -7.02 -3.82
CA GLY A 94 6.89 -6.15 -4.89
C GLY A 94 7.44 -6.89 -6.12
N ALA A 95 7.67 -8.21 -6.06
CA ALA A 95 8.21 -8.98 -7.18
C ALA A 95 7.70 -10.43 -7.22
N ALA A 96 8.27 -11.33 -6.43
CA ALA A 96 8.07 -12.78 -6.58
C ALA A 96 6.62 -13.23 -6.37
N LEU A 97 5.96 -12.77 -5.30
CA LEU A 97 4.59 -13.18 -5.02
C LEU A 97 3.63 -12.65 -6.08
N ASN A 98 3.80 -11.41 -6.53
CA ASN A 98 2.94 -10.84 -7.55
C ASN A 98 3.04 -11.63 -8.87
N ALA A 99 4.24 -12.06 -9.25
CA ALA A 99 4.43 -12.92 -10.43
C ALA A 99 3.71 -14.27 -10.31
N VAL A 100 3.79 -14.92 -9.15
CA VAL A 100 3.08 -16.18 -8.88
C VAL A 100 1.56 -15.98 -8.90
N GLN A 101 1.05 -14.93 -8.24
CA GLN A 101 -0.38 -14.62 -8.22
C GLN A 101 -0.94 -14.36 -9.62
N ILE A 102 -0.19 -13.65 -10.47
CA ILE A 102 -0.57 -13.45 -11.88
C ILE A 102 -0.64 -14.80 -12.62
N ALA A 103 0.34 -15.68 -12.42
CA ALA A 103 0.34 -17.01 -13.04
C ALA A 103 -0.83 -17.88 -12.56
N GLU A 104 -1.17 -17.83 -11.27
CA GLU A 104 -2.34 -18.52 -10.70
C GLU A 104 -3.65 -18.02 -11.32
N VAL A 105 -3.82 -16.70 -11.42
CA VAL A 105 -5.00 -16.09 -12.04
C VAL A 105 -5.10 -16.47 -13.52
N LEU A 106 -3.98 -16.44 -14.26
CA LEU A 106 -3.95 -16.89 -15.66
C LEU A 106 -4.35 -18.37 -15.77
N GLY A 107 -3.81 -19.21 -14.89
CA GLY A 107 -4.17 -20.63 -14.74
C GLY A 107 -5.67 -20.83 -14.57
N GLN A 108 -6.26 -20.11 -13.61
CA GLN A 108 -7.67 -20.22 -13.23
C GLN A 108 -8.64 -19.64 -14.25
N ARG A 109 -8.28 -18.55 -14.94
CA ARG A 109 -9.20 -17.83 -15.84
C ARG A 109 -9.07 -18.26 -17.29
N CYS A 110 -7.85 -18.55 -17.75
CA CYS A 110 -7.56 -18.68 -19.18
C CYS A 110 -7.05 -20.07 -19.55
N LEU A 111 -6.50 -20.83 -18.60
CA LEU A 111 -5.84 -22.11 -18.86
C LEU A 111 -6.55 -23.31 -18.23
N LYS A 112 -7.78 -23.13 -17.75
CA LYS A 112 -8.63 -24.26 -17.36
C LYS A 112 -8.79 -25.19 -18.57
N LYS A 113 -8.12 -26.35 -18.56
CA LYS A 113 -8.57 -27.49 -19.35
C LYS A 113 -9.97 -27.84 -18.85
N GLY A 114 -10.89 -28.06 -19.78
CA GLY A 114 -12.29 -28.38 -19.50
C GLY A 114 -12.46 -29.47 -18.46
#